data_AF-A0A820TMJ4-F1
#
_entry.id   AF-A0A820TMJ4-F1
#
_cell.length_a   1.000
_cell.length_b   1.000
_cell.length_c   1.000
_cell.angle_alpha   90.00
_cell.angle_beta   90.00
_cell.angle_gamma   90.00
#
_symmetry.space_group_name_H-M   'P 1'
#
loop_
_entity.id
_entity.type
_entity.pdbx_description
1 polymer ?
#
loop_
_entity_poly.entity_id
_entity_poly.type
_entity_poly.pdbx_seq_one_letter_code
_entity_poly.pdbx_strand_id
1 'polypeptide(L)'
;MSFNVRLLTLHENQHFQNNVIDLLNDEWPQSKTIRMRRLERSCNELPLSYILVNNNDQLIGYCYIDRLLDDEQSVIIESVCIQRVSRGT
;
A
#
# COMPACT_ATOMS: atom_id res chain seq x y z
N MET A 1 -13.87 11.91 -17.42
CA MET A 1 -14.15 11.89 -15.97
C MET A 1 -12.82 12.06 -15.27
N SER A 2 -12.66 13.04 -14.38
CA SER A 2 -11.43 13.19 -13.61
C SER A 2 -11.49 12.25 -12.40
N PHE A 3 -10.69 11.19 -12.38
CA PHE A 3 -10.51 10.35 -11.21
C PHE A 3 -9.59 11.08 -10.24
N ASN A 4 -10.17 11.73 -9.24
CA ASN A 4 -9.38 12.37 -8.20
C ASN A 4 -9.02 11.31 -7.16
N VAL A 5 -7.73 11.10 -6.97
CA VAL A 5 -7.15 10.14 -6.04
C VAL A 5 -6.09 10.85 -5.21
N ARG A 6 -5.99 10.45 -3.95
CA ARG A 6 -5.01 10.97 -2.99
C ARG A 6 -4.05 9.85 -2.62
N LEU A 7 -2.76 10.16 -2.62
CA LEU A 7 -1.73 9.26 -2.10
C LEU A 7 -1.51 9.61 -0.63
N LEU A 8 -1.69 8.63 0.26
CA LEU A 8 -1.53 8.79 1.71
C LEU A 8 -0.54 7.75 2.24
N THR A 9 0.08 8.03 3.38
CA THR A 9 0.94 7.07 4.09
C THR A 9 0.08 6.15 4.95
N LEU A 10 0.42 4.86 5.03
CA LEU A 10 -0.36 3.92 5.83
C LEU A 10 -0.20 4.12 7.34
N HIS A 11 0.98 4.57 7.81
CA HIS A 11 1.27 4.69 9.24
C HIS A 11 0.51 5.84 9.91
N GLU A 12 0.14 6.88 9.16
CA GLU A 12 -0.75 7.96 9.61
C GLU A 12 -2.25 7.60 9.42
N ASN A 13 -2.55 6.55 8.63
CA ASN A 13 -3.90 6.17 8.24
C ASN A 13 -4.18 4.68 8.54
N GLN A 14 -3.90 4.27 9.79
CA GLN A 14 -3.92 2.85 10.21
C GLN A 14 -5.29 2.18 10.08
N HIS A 15 -6.38 2.95 10.03
CA HIS A 15 -7.72 2.42 9.81
C HIS A 15 -7.88 1.68 8.47
N PHE A 16 -7.02 1.95 7.48
CA PHE A 16 -6.99 1.21 6.20
C PHE A 16 -6.23 -0.13 6.26
N GLN A 17 -5.55 -0.49 7.35
CA GLN A 17 -4.72 -1.69 7.41
C GLN A 17 -5.47 -2.96 7.02
N ASN A 18 -6.69 -3.16 7.54
CA ASN A 18 -7.49 -4.32 7.17
C ASN A 18 -7.85 -4.30 5.67
N ASN A 19 -8.24 -3.15 5.12
CA ASN A 19 -8.55 -3.02 3.69
C ASN A 19 -7.33 -3.34 2.81
N VAL A 20 -6.13 -2.94 3.23
CA VAL A 20 -4.88 -3.28 2.53
C VAL A 20 -4.60 -4.77 2.58
N ILE A 21 -4.81 -5.41 3.74
CA ILE A 21 -4.64 -6.86 3.88
C ILE A 21 -5.60 -7.60 2.93
N ASP A 22 -6.87 -7.18 2.90
CA ASP A 22 -7.88 -7.79 2.03
C ASP A 22 -7.51 -7.59 0.55
N LEU A 23 -7.13 -6.37 0.14
CA LEU A 23 -6.65 -6.07 -1.22
C LEU A 23 -5.47 -6.95 -1.64
N LEU A 24 -4.48 -7.09 -0.76
CA LEU A 24 -3.27 -7.86 -1.06
C LEU A 24 -3.53 -9.36 -1.07
N ASN A 25 -4.42 -9.86 -0.20
CA ASN A 25 -4.77 -11.27 -0.14
C ASN A 25 -5.70 -11.70 -1.28
N ASP A 26 -6.52 -10.78 -1.79
CA ASP A 26 -7.29 -11.00 -3.00
C ASP A 26 -6.37 -11.29 -4.20
N GLU A 27 -5.22 -10.63 -4.30
CA GLU A 27 -4.25 -10.81 -5.39
C GLU A 27 -3.22 -11.92 -5.11
N TRP A 28 -2.67 -11.96 -3.89
CA TRP A 28 -1.65 -12.93 -3.46
C TRP A 28 -1.99 -13.45 -2.07
N PRO A 29 -2.71 -14.58 -1.93
CA PRO A 29 -3.16 -15.08 -0.64
C PRO A 29 -2.03 -15.32 0.37
N GLN A 30 -2.14 -14.73 1.57
CA GLN A 30 -1.21 -14.93 2.67
C GLN A 30 -1.91 -14.81 4.03
N SER A 31 -1.29 -15.29 5.10
CA SER A 31 -1.86 -15.13 6.45
C SER A 31 -1.95 -13.65 6.83
N LYS A 32 -3.08 -13.28 7.45
CA LYS A 32 -3.34 -11.93 7.96
C LYS A 32 -2.23 -11.44 8.90
N THR A 33 -1.71 -12.33 9.75
CA THR A 33 -0.61 -12.01 10.68
C THR A 33 0.67 -11.60 9.96
N ILE A 34 1.06 -12.28 8.89
CA ILE A 34 2.28 -11.91 8.14
C ILE A 34 2.08 -10.57 7.43
N ARG A 35 0.91 -10.36 6.83
CA ARG A 35 0.57 -9.08 6.21
C ARG A 35 0.64 -7.94 7.22
N MET A 36 -0.01 -8.09 8.37
CA MET A 36 -0.04 -7.10 9.44
C MET A 36 1.38 -6.71 9.90
N ARG A 37 2.22 -7.71 10.22
CA ARG A 37 3.62 -7.47 10.62
C ARG A 37 4.41 -6.67 9.58
N ARG A 38 4.11 -6.85 8.29
CA ARG A 38 4.76 -6.07 7.22
C ARG A 38 4.22 -4.64 7.16
N LEU A 39 2.92 -4.44 7.29
CA LEU A 39 2.29 -3.11 7.30
C LEU A 39 2.76 -2.26 8.49
N GLU A 40 2.95 -2.88 9.66
CA GLU A 40 3.45 -2.26 10.89
C GLU A 40 4.87 -1.69 10.76
N ARG A 41 5.65 -2.10 9.74
CA ARG A 41 6.99 -1.54 9.49
C ARG A 41 6.96 -0.14 8.88
N SER A 42 5.83 0.30 8.33
CA SER A 42 5.68 1.62 7.70
C SER A 42 6.01 2.74 8.69
N CYS A 43 6.88 3.68 8.29
CA CYS A 43 7.26 4.83 9.12
C CYS A 43 7.52 6.09 8.27
N ASN A 44 7.93 7.20 8.91
CA ASN A 44 8.22 8.48 8.24
C ASN A 44 9.46 8.46 7.32
N GLU A 45 10.25 7.37 7.34
CA GLU A 45 11.42 7.17 6.49
C GLU A 45 11.21 5.97 5.56
N LEU A 46 12.03 4.92 5.70
CA LEU A 46 11.88 3.65 5.02
C LEU A 46 12.05 2.51 6.03
N PRO A 47 11.24 1.45 5.94
CA PRO A 47 10.25 1.21 4.87
C PRO A 47 8.97 2.04 4.99
N LEU A 48 8.35 2.32 3.85
CA LEU A 48 7.16 3.16 3.73
C LEU A 48 6.06 2.42 2.96
N SER A 49 4.85 2.44 3.50
CA SER A 49 3.67 1.95 2.80
C SER A 49 2.81 3.12 2.34
N TYR A 50 2.56 3.20 1.04
CA TYR A 50 1.60 4.14 0.47
C TYR A 50 0.28 3.44 0.15
N ILE A 51 -0.81 4.18 0.36
CA ILE A 51 -2.15 3.82 -0.07
C ILE A 51 -2.68 4.88 -1.02
N LEU A 52 -3.41 4.43 -2.03
CA LEU A 52 -4.14 5.28 -2.95
C LEU A 52 -5.61 5.26 -2.55
N VAL A 53 -6.21 6.43 -2.33
CA VAL A 53 -7.58 6.56 -1.81
C VAL A 53 -8.39 7.49 -2.73
N ASN A 54 -9.64 7.15 -3.02
CA ASN A 54 -10.53 8.03 -3.79
C ASN A 54 -11.18 9.14 -2.95
N ASN A 55 -11.99 9.97 -3.61
CA ASN A 55 -12.80 11.02 -2.98
C ASN A 55 -13.80 10.52 -1.95
N ASN A 56 -14.22 9.25 -2.04
CA ASN A 56 -15.15 8.63 -1.10
C ASN A 56 -14.42 7.97 0.09
N ASP A 57 -13.13 8.25 0.23
CA ASP A 57 -12.25 7.69 1.27
C ASP A 57 -12.13 6.16 1.20
N GLN A 58 -12.22 5.61 -0.02
CA GLN A 58 -12.07 4.17 -0.26
C GLN A 58 -10.67 3.87 -0.79
N LEU A 59 -10.03 2.85 -0.21
CA LEU A 59 -8.76 2.31 -0.68
C LEU A 59 -8.91 1.81 -2.12
N ILE A 60 -8.13 2.34 -3.05
CA ILE A 60 -8.00 1.86 -4.43
C ILE A 60 -6.72 1.06 -4.62
N GLY A 61 -5.64 1.41 -3.94
CA GLY A 61 -4.33 0.86 -4.25
C GLY A 61 -3.37 0.88 -3.09
N TYR A 62 -2.29 0.11 -3.24
CA TYR A 62 -1.24 -0.02 -2.26
C TYR A 62 0.10 -0.23 -2.96
N CYS A 63 1.16 0.33 -2.37
CA CYS A 63 2.52 -0.12 -2.64
C CYS A 63 3.39 -0.03 -1.38
N TYR A 64 4.48 -0.80 -1.40
CA TYR A 64 5.49 -0.82 -0.35
C TYR A 64 6.82 -0.34 -0.93
N ILE A 65 7.54 0.49 -0.18
CA ILE A 65 8.85 1.00 -0.54
C ILE A 65 9.83 0.63 0.57
N ASP A 66 10.97 0.04 0.23
CA ASP A 66 12.06 -0.24 1.17
C ASP A 66 13.40 0.20 0.58
N ARG A 67 14.42 0.28 1.43
CA ARG A 67 15.79 0.62 1.01
C ARG A 67 16.37 -0.51 0.16
N LEU A 68 17.13 -0.16 -0.88
CA LEU A 68 17.99 -1.12 -1.56
C LEU A 68 19.30 -1.24 -0.75
N LEU A 69 19.69 -2.46 -0.37
CA LEU A 69 20.80 -2.67 0.59
C LEU A 69 22.17 -2.19 0.06
N ASP A 70 22.38 -2.24 -1.25
CA ASP A 70 23.68 -1.95 -1.88
C ASP A 70 23.73 -0.57 -2.56
N ASP A 71 22.67 0.23 -2.45
CA ASP A 71 22.59 1.58 -3.02
C ASP A 71 21.66 2.49 -2.20
N GLU A 72 22.27 3.41 -1.45
CA GLU A 72 21.55 4.34 -0.57
C GLU A 72 20.69 5.37 -1.32
N GLN A 73 20.92 5.58 -2.62
CA GLN A 73 20.14 6.50 -3.46
C GLN A 73 18.97 5.81 -4.17
N SER A 74 18.86 4.49 -4.03
CA SER A 74 17.83 3.68 -4.68
C SER A 74 16.88 3.04 -3.66
N VAL A 75 15.67 2.76 -4.13
CA VAL A 75 14.63 2.07 -3.37
C VAL A 75 14.07 0.91 -4.18
N ILE A 76 13.56 -0.10 -3.48
CA ILE A 76 12.74 -1.13 -4.09
C ILE A 76 11.26 -0.81 -3.86
N ILE A 77 10.47 -0.91 -4.92
CA ILE A 77 9.01 -0.82 -4.85
C ILE A 77 8.43 -2.22 -5.03
N GLU A 78 7.67 -2.67 -4.05
CA GLU A 78 7.11 -4.01 -3.97
C GLU A 78 5.59 -3.96 -3.77
N SER A 79 4.94 -5.09 -4.01
CA SER A 79 3.50 -5.30 -3.71
C SER A 79 2.58 -4.22 -4.31
N VAL A 80 2.90 -3.70 -5.49
CA VAL A 80 2.08 -2.70 -6.21
C VAL A 80 0.76 -3.37 -6.61
N CYS A 81 -0.34 -2.94 -6.02
CA CYS A 81 -1.65 -3.52 -6.26
C CYS A 81 -2.73 -2.44 -6.37
N ILE A 82 -3.64 -2.63 -7.31
CA ILE A 82 -4.85 -1.81 -7.51
C ILE A 82 -6.06 -2.73 -7.37
N GLN A 83 -7.13 -2.26 -6.75
CA GLN A 83 -8.42 -2.95 -6.69
C GLN A 83 -8.88 -3.35 -8.08
N ARG A 84 -9.32 -4.61 -8.24
CA ARG A 84 -9.66 -5.19 -9.56
C ARG A 84 -10.63 -4.35 -10.37
N VAL A 85 -11.66 -3.80 -9.71
CA VAL A 85 -12.71 -2.98 -10.35
C VAL A 85 -12.21 -1.62 -10.86
N SER A 86 -11.02 -1.19 -10.42
CA SER A 86 -10.43 0.12 -10.73
C SER A 86 -9.20 -0.01 -11.63
N ARG A 87 -8.94 -1.19 -12.22
CA ARG A 87 -7.81 -1.41 -13.13
C ARG A 87 -8.17 -0.93 -14.55
N GLY A 88 -7.21 -0.29 -15.23
CA GLY A 88 -7.35 0.13 -16.63
C GLY A 88 -8.08 1.46 -16.85
N THR A 89 -8.27 2.24 -15.78
CA THR A 89 -8.95 3.54 -15.77
C THR A 89 -8.00 4.69 -15.49
#